data_AF-A0A6G3T2C2-F1
#
_entry.id   AF-A0A6G3T2C2-F1
#
_cell.length_a   1.000
_cell.length_b   1.000
_cell.length_c   1.000
_cell.angle_alpha   90.00
_cell.angle_beta   90.00
_cell.angle_gamma   90.00
#
_symmetry.space_group_name_H-M   'P 1'
#
loop_
_entity.id
_entity.type
_entity.pdbx_description
1 polymer ?
#
loop_
_entity_poly.entity_id
_entity_poly.type
_entity_poly.pdbx_seq_one_letter_code
_entity_poly.pdbx_strand_id
1 'polypeptide(L)'
;MMHTVDSLAAELKRVRDRPGADAAPPVLSLFVIDVHGDAAEYAQRLRSAISPAVRLGSTADFEQESLPADDVPDWFAAVSSQYPEQAPRFAQAGCDRYAERIGGGRPWELQDWLYRFDPDEDSRGWEWWDATPVGLSRVHLWVDSWGESFFGCQDLLWAAYVAGAVRVDGPAVQKSAVWSAERNA
;
A
#
# COMPACT_ATOMS: atom_id res chain seq x y z
N MET A 1 10.46 12.15 -4.88
CA MET A 1 10.08 12.77 -3.60
C MET A 1 10.80 12.03 -2.51
N MET A 2 11.54 12.72 -1.64
CA MET A 2 12.55 12.08 -0.79
C MET A 2 11.94 11.58 0.54
N HIS A 3 12.08 10.29 0.80
CA HIS A 3 11.71 9.67 2.08
C HIS A 3 12.92 9.72 3.01
N THR A 4 12.82 10.46 4.11
CA THR A 4 13.88 10.52 5.14
C THR A 4 13.75 9.37 6.14
N VAL A 5 14.83 9.04 6.85
CA VAL A 5 14.81 8.04 7.93
C VAL A 5 13.72 8.32 8.98
N ASP A 6 13.54 9.59 9.36
CA ASP A 6 12.51 9.99 10.32
C ASP A 6 11.09 9.79 9.76
N SER A 7 10.89 10.10 8.47
CA SER A 7 9.60 9.90 7.81
C SER A 7 9.23 8.42 7.69
N LEU A 8 10.20 7.55 7.36
CA LEU A 8 10.00 6.10 7.27
C LEU A 8 9.70 5.48 8.64
N ALA A 9 10.36 5.95 9.71
CA ALA A 9 10.05 5.52 11.07
C ALA A 9 8.63 5.91 11.47
N ALA A 10 8.19 7.12 11.11
CA ALA A 10 6.82 7.59 11.33
C ALA A 10 5.81 6.81 10.48
N GLU A 11 6.12 6.53 9.22
CA GLU A 11 5.30 5.73 8.31
C GLU A 11 5.13 4.31 8.85
N LEU A 12 6.21 3.63 9.22
CA LEU A 12 6.17 2.29 9.79
C LEU A 12 5.29 2.23 11.05
N LYS A 13 5.36 3.27 11.89
CA LYS A 13 4.48 3.41 13.04
C LYS A 13 3.02 3.54 12.61
N ARG A 14 2.70 4.33 11.58
CA ARG A 14 1.33 4.47 11.05
C ARG A 14 0.79 3.21 10.35
N VAL A 15 1.68 2.40 9.77
CA VAL A 15 1.30 1.10 9.18
C VAL A 15 0.91 0.11 10.28
N ARG A 16 1.70 0.05 11.35
CA ARG A 16 1.49 -0.86 12.49
C ARG A 16 0.35 -0.41 13.40
N ASP A 17 0.33 0.88 13.70
CA ASP A 17 -0.60 1.53 14.61
C ASP A 17 -1.43 2.56 13.83
N ARG A 18 -2.75 2.64 14.05
CA ARG A 18 -3.53 3.70 13.43
C ARG A 18 -3.07 5.09 13.95
N PRO A 19 -2.75 6.08 13.09
CA PRO A 19 -2.25 7.38 13.53
C PRO A 19 -3.22 8.11 14.45
N GLY A 20 -2.71 8.99 15.31
CA GLY A 20 -3.53 9.96 16.06
C GLY A 20 -4.02 11.09 15.15
N ALA A 21 -5.20 11.65 15.44
CA ALA A 21 -5.80 12.70 14.63
C ALA A 21 -4.94 13.97 14.54
N ASP A 22 -4.28 14.34 15.64
CA ASP A 22 -3.48 15.56 15.76
C ASP A 22 -2.18 15.54 14.92
N ALA A 23 -1.79 14.38 14.40
CA ALA A 23 -0.59 14.22 13.60
C ALA A 23 -0.82 14.48 12.11
N ALA A 24 -2.08 14.58 11.65
CA ALA A 24 -2.37 14.62 10.23
C ALA A 24 -1.93 15.91 9.53
N PRO A 25 -1.36 15.81 8.31
CA PRO A 25 -1.17 16.98 7.46
C PRO A 25 -2.52 17.64 7.15
N PRO A 26 -2.57 18.87 6.60
CA PRO A 26 -3.84 19.54 6.30
C PRO A 26 -4.73 18.78 5.29
N VAL A 27 -4.10 18.04 4.37
CA VAL A 27 -4.76 17.24 3.35
C VAL A 27 -4.09 15.88 3.22
N LEU A 28 -4.87 14.88 2.80
CA LEU A 28 -4.43 13.53 2.49
C LEU A 28 -5.02 13.12 1.13
N SER A 29 -4.36 12.19 0.46
CA SER A 29 -4.89 11.52 -0.72
C SER A 29 -5.68 10.28 -0.33
N LEU A 30 -6.92 10.22 -0.82
CA LEU A 30 -7.85 9.13 -0.58
C LEU A 30 -7.92 8.20 -1.80
N PHE A 31 -7.77 6.91 -1.55
CA PHE A 31 -8.20 5.83 -2.43
C PHE A 31 -9.41 5.13 -1.83
N VAL A 32 -10.49 5.00 -2.61
CA VAL A 32 -11.68 4.26 -2.22
C VAL A 32 -11.58 2.84 -2.77
N ILE A 33 -11.57 1.87 -1.87
CA ILE A 33 -11.34 0.47 -2.19
C ILE A 33 -12.60 -0.34 -1.89
N ASP A 34 -13.16 -0.96 -2.92
CA ASP A 34 -14.22 -1.96 -2.75
C ASP A 34 -13.60 -3.36 -2.64
N VAL A 35 -14.10 -4.15 -1.69
CA VAL A 35 -13.57 -5.50 -1.40
C VAL A 35 -14.71 -6.52 -1.36
N HIS A 36 -14.37 -7.78 -1.64
CA HIS A 36 -15.26 -8.89 -1.30
C HIS A 36 -15.01 -9.33 0.13
N GLY A 37 -16.07 -9.47 0.92
CA GLY A 37 -15.98 -9.94 2.31
C GLY A 37 -15.68 -8.81 3.28
N ASP A 38 -14.88 -9.10 4.30
CA ASP A 38 -14.64 -8.24 5.45
C ASP A 38 -13.59 -7.16 5.16
N ALA A 39 -14.00 -5.89 5.23
CA ALA A 39 -13.15 -4.73 5.08
C ALA A 39 -12.01 -4.64 6.11
N ALA A 40 -12.23 -5.09 7.36
CA ALA A 40 -11.20 -5.09 8.39
C ALA A 40 -10.13 -6.16 8.10
N GLU A 41 -10.54 -7.36 7.65
CA GLU A 41 -9.61 -8.41 7.25
C GLU A 41 -8.75 -7.96 6.06
N TYR A 42 -9.37 -7.35 5.04
CA TYR A 42 -8.63 -6.76 3.92
C TYR A 42 -7.62 -5.70 4.39
N ALA A 43 -8.03 -4.80 5.28
CA ALA A 43 -7.16 -3.73 5.76
C ALA A 43 -5.97 -4.27 6.59
N GLN A 44 -6.14 -5.36 7.33
CA GLN A 44 -5.06 -6.06 8.01
C GLN A 44 -4.10 -6.73 7.01
N ARG A 45 -4.67 -7.38 5.99
CA ARG A 45 -3.90 -8.02 4.93
C ARG A 45 -3.02 -7.02 4.18
N LEU A 46 -3.58 -5.88 3.79
CA LEU A 46 -2.82 -4.82 3.12
C LEU A 46 -1.67 -4.31 4.01
N ARG A 47 -1.93 -4.04 5.29
CA ARG A 47 -0.88 -3.65 6.25
C ARG A 47 0.23 -4.70 6.37
N SER A 48 -0.12 -6.00 6.33
CA SER A 48 0.85 -7.09 6.42
C SER A 48 1.83 -7.13 5.23
N ALA A 49 1.42 -6.66 4.04
CA ALA A 49 2.30 -6.57 2.88
C ALA A 49 3.13 -5.26 2.89
N ILE A 50 2.54 -4.13 3.29
CA ILE A 50 3.23 -2.83 3.31
C ILE A 50 4.25 -2.73 4.46
N SER A 51 3.94 -3.27 5.65
CA SER A 51 4.81 -3.13 6.82
C SER A 51 6.25 -3.63 6.63
N PRO A 52 6.51 -4.82 6.05
CA PRO A 52 7.89 -5.26 5.82
C PRO A 52 8.60 -4.39 4.78
N ALA A 53 7.90 -3.93 3.75
CA ALA A 53 8.48 -3.08 2.71
C ALA A 53 8.90 -1.70 3.23
N VAL A 54 8.04 -1.04 4.01
CA VAL A 54 8.39 0.24 4.67
C VAL A 54 9.54 0.06 5.66
N ARG A 55 9.59 -1.07 6.38
CA ARG A 55 10.70 -1.39 7.28
C ARG A 55 12.02 -1.48 6.51
N LEU A 56 12.03 -2.13 5.35
CA LEU A 56 13.23 -2.28 4.52
C LEU A 56 13.81 -0.92 4.14
N GLY A 57 12.98 0.07 3.80
CA GLY A 57 13.43 1.44 3.50
C GLY A 57 14.33 2.06 4.57
N SER A 58 14.22 1.63 5.83
CA SER A 58 15.06 2.12 6.93
C SER A 58 16.21 1.18 7.35
N THR A 59 16.22 -0.07 6.87
CA THR A 59 17.11 -1.12 7.42
C THR A 59 17.93 -1.86 6.37
N ALA A 60 17.49 -1.86 5.12
CA ALA A 60 18.16 -2.56 4.04
C ALA A 60 19.21 -1.66 3.37
N ASP A 61 20.15 -2.31 2.72
CA ASP A 61 21.10 -1.69 1.80
C ASP A 61 20.61 -1.98 0.37
N PHE A 62 20.14 -0.92 -0.30
CA PHE A 62 19.52 -1.03 -1.63
C PHE A 62 20.55 -1.12 -2.77
N GLU A 63 21.85 -1.05 -2.47
CA GLU A 63 22.91 -1.32 -3.46
C GLU A 63 23.15 -2.83 -3.68
N GLN A 64 22.52 -3.68 -2.88
CA GLN A 64 22.60 -5.14 -3.03
C GLN A 64 21.81 -5.61 -4.25
N GLU A 65 22.19 -6.77 -4.80
CA GLU A 65 21.50 -7.38 -5.96
C GLU A 65 20.10 -7.88 -5.61
N SER A 66 19.85 -8.20 -4.33
CA SER A 66 18.55 -8.66 -3.85
C SER A 66 18.29 -8.20 -2.42
N LEU A 67 17.06 -7.76 -2.16
CA LEU A 67 16.61 -7.34 -0.84
C LEU A 67 16.06 -8.53 -0.03
N PRO A 68 16.21 -8.50 1.31
CA PRO A 68 15.57 -9.48 2.19
C PRO A 68 14.05 -9.49 2.01
N ALA A 69 13.46 -10.69 1.87
CA ALA A 69 12.03 -10.86 1.66
C ALA A 69 11.37 -11.79 2.70
N ASP A 70 12.10 -12.23 3.72
CA ASP A 70 11.63 -13.22 4.70
C ASP A 70 10.40 -12.75 5.51
N ASP A 71 10.27 -11.44 5.72
CA ASP A 71 9.14 -10.85 6.43
C ASP A 71 7.94 -10.53 5.51
N VAL A 72 8.10 -10.70 4.18
CA VAL A 72 7.01 -10.50 3.22
C VAL A 72 6.05 -11.70 3.29
N PRO A 73 4.73 -11.49 3.40
CA PRO A 73 3.81 -12.61 3.47
C PRO A 73 3.90 -13.54 2.25
N ASP A 74 3.94 -14.86 2.49
CA ASP A 74 4.03 -15.88 1.44
C ASP A 74 2.97 -15.70 0.34
N TRP A 75 1.74 -15.32 0.71
CA TRP A 75 0.67 -15.10 -0.25
C TRP A 75 0.95 -13.95 -1.23
N PHE A 76 1.69 -12.93 -0.78
CA PHE A 76 2.06 -11.77 -1.58
C PHE A 76 3.29 -12.09 -2.43
N ALA A 77 4.28 -12.77 -1.87
CA ALA A 77 5.44 -13.22 -2.63
C ALA A 77 5.07 -14.24 -3.73
N ALA A 78 4.12 -15.13 -3.45
CA ALA A 78 3.73 -16.21 -4.34
C ALA A 78 3.17 -15.71 -5.69
N VAL A 79 2.44 -14.59 -5.71
CA VAL A 79 1.87 -14.07 -6.98
C VAL A 79 2.92 -13.56 -7.96
N SER A 80 4.11 -13.24 -7.47
CA SER A 80 5.26 -12.81 -8.25
C SER A 80 6.27 -13.94 -8.48
N SER A 81 5.93 -15.17 -8.07
CA SER A 81 6.81 -16.33 -8.16
C SER A 81 6.67 -17.08 -9.49
N GLN A 82 7.44 -18.15 -9.64
CA GLN A 82 7.38 -19.08 -10.77
C GLN A 82 6.06 -19.89 -10.80
N TYR A 83 5.37 -19.97 -9.66
CA TYR A 83 4.15 -20.78 -9.46
C TYR A 83 3.02 -19.94 -8.85
N PRO A 84 2.54 -18.89 -9.55
CA PRO A 84 1.53 -17.96 -9.02
C PRO A 84 0.18 -18.63 -8.70
N GLU A 85 -0.10 -19.79 -9.29
CA GLU A 85 -1.29 -20.60 -9.01
C GLU A 85 -1.35 -21.14 -7.58
N GLN A 86 -0.22 -21.13 -6.85
CA GLN A 86 -0.15 -21.53 -5.45
C GLN A 86 -0.58 -20.41 -4.50
N ALA A 87 -0.64 -19.15 -4.97
CA ALA A 87 -1.13 -18.03 -4.17
C ALA A 87 -2.62 -18.21 -3.84
N PRO A 88 -3.14 -17.60 -2.77
CA PRO A 88 -4.57 -17.59 -2.52
C PRO A 88 -5.37 -16.96 -3.66
N ARG A 89 -6.59 -17.44 -3.90
CA ARG A 89 -7.44 -16.96 -5.01
C ARG A 89 -7.68 -15.45 -5.01
N PHE A 90 -7.78 -14.83 -3.84
CA PHE A 90 -7.96 -13.37 -3.75
C PHE A 90 -6.76 -12.62 -4.33
N ALA A 91 -5.54 -13.14 -4.14
CA ALA A 91 -4.30 -12.51 -4.58
C ALA A 91 -4.13 -12.69 -6.09
N GLN A 92 -4.38 -13.90 -6.59
CA GLN A 92 -4.40 -14.18 -8.03
C GLN A 92 -5.39 -13.27 -8.76
N ALA A 93 -6.65 -13.23 -8.29
CA ALA A 93 -7.68 -12.37 -8.88
C ALA A 93 -7.37 -10.87 -8.71
N GLY A 94 -6.55 -10.51 -7.70
CA GLY A 94 -5.99 -9.18 -7.54
C GLY A 94 -5.02 -8.83 -8.66
N CYS A 95 -4.05 -9.70 -8.91
CA CYS A 95 -3.09 -9.55 -10.02
C CYS A 95 -3.79 -9.36 -11.36
N ASP A 96 -4.78 -10.20 -11.66
CA ASP A 96 -5.55 -10.10 -12.90
C ASP A 96 -6.23 -8.73 -13.03
N ARG A 97 -6.89 -8.26 -11.97
CA ARG A 97 -7.55 -6.95 -11.97
C ARG A 97 -6.58 -5.77 -12.08
N TYR A 98 -5.41 -5.88 -11.46
CA TYR A 98 -4.36 -4.87 -11.63
C TYR A 98 -3.88 -4.84 -13.08
N ALA A 99 -3.62 -6.01 -13.69
CA ALA A 99 -3.20 -6.11 -15.08
C ALA A 99 -4.27 -5.53 -16.03
N GLU A 100 -5.55 -5.84 -15.82
CA GLU A 100 -6.66 -5.24 -16.57
C GLU A 100 -6.68 -3.71 -16.43
N ARG A 101 -6.49 -3.19 -15.21
CA ARG A 101 -6.49 -1.73 -14.95
C ARG A 101 -5.42 -0.99 -15.75
N ILE A 102 -4.22 -1.55 -15.87
CA ILE A 102 -3.10 -0.89 -16.55
C ILE A 102 -3.07 -1.16 -18.07
N GLY A 103 -4.08 -1.85 -18.61
CA GLY A 103 -4.18 -2.15 -20.04
C GLY A 103 -3.40 -3.39 -20.48
N GLY A 104 -3.19 -4.33 -19.57
CA GLY A 104 -2.32 -5.50 -19.73
C GLY A 104 -0.93 -5.25 -19.15
N GLY A 105 -0.27 -6.32 -18.71
CA GLY A 105 1.06 -6.23 -18.11
C GLY A 105 1.41 -7.51 -17.36
N ARG A 106 2.70 -7.68 -17.07
CA ARG A 106 3.13 -8.74 -16.16
C ARG A 106 2.89 -8.29 -14.72
N PRO A 107 2.64 -9.25 -13.80
CA PRO A 107 2.81 -9.02 -12.38
C PRO A 107 4.10 -8.28 -12.08
N TRP A 108 4.09 -7.45 -11.03
CA TRP A 108 5.35 -6.94 -10.49
C TRP A 108 6.21 -8.11 -10.06
N GLU A 109 7.49 -8.09 -10.39
CA GLU A 109 8.46 -8.93 -9.70
C GLU A 109 8.56 -8.46 -8.25
N LEU A 110 8.71 -9.40 -7.31
CA LEU A 110 8.72 -9.03 -5.89
C LEU A 110 9.87 -8.07 -5.58
N GLN A 111 11.05 -8.32 -6.13
CA GLN A 111 12.23 -7.49 -5.93
C GLN A 111 11.99 -6.08 -6.48
N ASP A 112 11.54 -5.94 -7.74
CA ASP A 112 11.19 -4.65 -8.34
C ASP A 112 10.20 -3.85 -7.50
N TRP A 113 9.24 -4.53 -6.86
CA TRP A 113 8.31 -3.88 -5.95
C TRP A 113 8.97 -3.44 -4.64
N LEU A 114 9.84 -4.26 -4.05
CA LEU A 114 10.58 -3.91 -2.83
C LEU A 114 11.53 -2.74 -3.04
N TYR A 115 12.20 -2.64 -4.20
CA TYR A 115 13.06 -1.50 -4.53
C TYR A 115 12.31 -0.17 -4.61
N ARG A 116 10.97 -0.16 -4.73
CA ARG A 116 10.18 1.09 -4.64
C ARG A 116 10.20 1.73 -3.26
N PHE A 117 10.67 1.01 -2.25
CA PHE A 117 10.80 1.51 -0.88
C PHE A 117 12.20 2.01 -0.55
N ASP A 118 13.09 2.08 -1.55
CA ASP A 118 14.37 2.77 -1.43
C ASP A 118 14.13 4.27 -1.14
N PRO A 119 14.68 4.83 -0.04
CA PRO A 119 14.53 6.25 0.27
C PRO A 119 15.10 7.21 -0.79
N ASP A 120 16.10 6.76 -1.55
CA ASP A 120 16.75 7.54 -2.61
C ASP A 120 16.01 7.41 -3.96
N GLU A 121 15.03 6.49 -4.06
CA GLU A 121 14.17 6.33 -5.22
C GLU A 121 13.00 7.33 -5.19
N ASP A 122 12.99 8.23 -6.18
CA ASP A 122 12.02 9.32 -6.23
C ASP A 122 10.62 8.92 -6.74
N SER A 123 10.43 7.68 -7.22
CA SER A 123 9.18 7.24 -7.85
C SER A 123 8.02 6.92 -6.89
N ARG A 124 8.28 6.67 -5.60
CA ARG A 124 7.22 6.44 -4.59
C ARG A 124 6.72 7.79 -4.05
N GLY A 125 5.68 8.32 -4.67
CA GLY A 125 5.13 9.65 -4.36
C GLY A 125 4.10 9.66 -3.22
N TRP A 126 4.16 8.69 -2.30
CA TRP A 126 3.19 8.56 -1.22
C TRP A 126 3.82 7.99 0.05
N GLU A 127 3.29 8.40 1.20
CA GLU A 127 3.51 7.74 2.50
C GLU A 127 2.20 7.17 3.05
N TRP A 128 2.23 5.98 3.62
CA TRP A 128 1.08 5.40 4.29
C TRP A 128 0.56 6.32 5.40
N TRP A 129 -0.75 6.58 5.40
CA TRP A 129 -1.44 7.25 6.50
C TRP A 129 -2.31 6.28 7.30
N ASP A 130 -3.40 5.76 6.72
CA ASP A 130 -4.30 4.81 7.39
C ASP A 130 -5.09 3.99 6.36
N ALA A 131 -5.59 2.83 6.78
CA ALA A 131 -6.60 2.08 6.04
C ALA A 131 -7.83 1.90 6.93
N THR A 132 -8.87 2.69 6.67
CA THR A 132 -10.08 2.78 7.48
C THR A 132 -11.21 1.99 6.84
N PRO A 133 -11.70 0.91 7.47
CA PRO A 133 -12.94 0.26 7.04
C PRO A 133 -14.11 1.24 7.12
N VAL A 134 -14.90 1.32 6.04
CA VAL A 134 -16.10 2.16 5.95
C VAL A 134 -17.27 1.25 5.60
N GLY A 135 -17.93 0.71 6.62
CA GLY A 135 -18.94 -0.34 6.47
C GLY A 135 -18.32 -1.73 6.24
N LEU A 136 -19.11 -2.65 5.67
CA LEU A 136 -18.73 -4.07 5.60
C LEU A 136 -17.74 -4.40 4.47
N SER A 137 -17.85 -3.74 3.32
CA SER A 137 -17.19 -4.15 2.08
C SER A 137 -16.38 -3.04 1.41
N ARG A 138 -15.99 -2.02 2.17
CA ARG A 138 -15.25 -0.86 1.66
C ARG A 138 -14.18 -0.42 2.64
N VAL A 139 -13.03 -0.03 2.10
CA VAL A 139 -11.92 0.55 2.84
C VAL A 139 -11.52 1.87 2.18
N HIS A 140 -11.34 2.90 2.99
CA HIS A 140 -10.68 4.12 2.58
C HIS A 140 -9.20 4.03 2.94
N LEU A 141 -8.36 3.97 1.92
CA LEU A 141 -6.92 4.01 2.05
C LEU A 141 -6.44 5.45 1.92
N TRP A 142 -5.82 5.94 2.98
CA TRP A 142 -5.31 7.29 3.12
C TRP A 142 -3.79 7.26 3.01
N VAL A 143 -3.25 8.15 2.19
CA VAL A 143 -1.81 8.38 2.06
C VAL A 143 -1.50 9.86 2.12
N ASP A 144 -0.33 10.21 2.62
CA ASP A 144 0.22 11.55 2.41
C ASP A 144 0.87 11.59 1.03
N SER A 145 0.40 12.48 0.17
CA SER A 145 0.99 12.78 -1.14
C SER A 145 1.54 14.21 -1.17
N TRP A 146 1.76 14.81 0.00
CA TRP A 146 2.17 16.20 0.18
C TRP A 146 1.27 17.22 -0.55
N GLY A 147 -0.01 16.84 -0.75
CA GLY A 147 -1.00 17.65 -1.46
C GLY A 147 -0.99 17.51 -2.98
N GLU A 148 -0.13 16.67 -3.56
CA GLU A 148 -0.13 16.39 -4.99
C GLU A 148 -1.35 15.54 -5.39
N SER A 149 -1.99 15.90 -6.50
CA SER A 149 -3.13 15.17 -7.07
C SER A 149 -2.70 14.10 -8.08
N PHE A 150 -1.44 14.11 -8.50
CA PHE A 150 -0.84 13.11 -9.38
C PHE A 150 0.56 12.79 -8.87
N PHE A 151 0.79 11.52 -8.53
CA PHE A 151 2.03 11.03 -7.94
C PHE A 151 2.21 9.54 -8.27
N GLY A 152 3.46 9.06 -8.23
CA GLY A 152 3.75 7.64 -8.46
C GLY A 152 3.15 6.78 -7.36
N CYS A 153 2.24 5.88 -7.72
CA CYS A 153 1.50 5.02 -6.79
C CYS A 153 1.16 3.63 -7.36
N GLN A 154 1.84 3.21 -8.45
CA GLN A 154 1.54 1.92 -9.08
C GLN A 154 1.91 0.74 -8.17
N ASP A 155 2.96 0.89 -7.38
CA ASP A 155 3.38 0.00 -6.30
C ASP A 155 2.30 -0.15 -5.21
N LEU A 156 1.64 0.95 -4.83
CA LEU A 156 0.52 0.93 -3.89
C LEU A 156 -0.72 0.27 -4.48
N LEU A 157 -1.04 0.59 -5.74
CA LEU A 157 -2.18 0.00 -6.45
C LEU A 157 -1.97 -1.51 -6.59
N TRP A 158 -0.77 -1.94 -6.97
CA TRP A 158 -0.40 -3.36 -6.97
C TRP A 158 -0.70 -4.00 -5.63
N ALA A 159 -0.17 -3.44 -4.53
CA ALA A 159 -0.38 -3.98 -3.20
C ALA A 159 -1.87 -4.06 -2.81
N ALA A 160 -2.65 -3.02 -3.12
CA ALA A 160 -4.09 -2.99 -2.87
C ALA A 160 -4.84 -4.10 -3.64
N TYR A 161 -4.56 -4.25 -4.92
CA TYR A 161 -5.20 -5.28 -5.74
C TYR A 161 -4.82 -6.69 -5.28
N VAL A 162 -3.53 -6.97 -5.07
CA VAL A 162 -3.07 -8.30 -4.59
C VAL A 162 -3.60 -8.61 -3.19
N ALA A 163 -3.81 -7.60 -2.34
CA ALA A 163 -4.50 -7.79 -1.07
C ALA A 163 -6.00 -8.16 -1.22
N GLY A 164 -6.57 -8.10 -2.43
CA GLY A 164 -7.92 -8.54 -2.74
C GLY A 164 -8.90 -7.42 -3.10
N ALA A 165 -8.42 -6.24 -3.50
CA ALA A 165 -9.30 -5.18 -3.97
C ALA A 165 -10.05 -5.61 -5.24
N VAL A 166 -11.34 -5.31 -5.28
CA VAL A 166 -12.19 -5.50 -6.46
C VAL A 166 -12.10 -4.28 -7.36
N ARG A 167 -12.08 -3.10 -6.75
CA ARG A 167 -12.00 -1.81 -7.42
C ARG A 167 -11.26 -0.83 -6.53
N VAL A 168 -10.43 0.00 -7.15
CA VAL A 168 -9.73 1.10 -6.49
C VAL A 168 -10.01 2.39 -7.27
N ASP A 169 -10.71 3.34 -6.65
CA ASP A 169 -10.93 4.68 -7.18
C ASP A 169 -10.01 5.69 -6.50
N GLY A 170 -9.60 6.73 -7.23
CA GLY A 170 -8.67 7.76 -6.75
C GLY A 170 -7.31 7.73 -7.48
N PRO A 171 -6.33 8.52 -7.00
CA PRO A 171 -6.39 9.30 -5.75
C PRO A 171 -7.29 10.54 -5.86
N ALA A 172 -7.88 10.95 -4.74
CA ALA A 172 -8.54 12.25 -4.58
C ALA A 172 -8.00 12.96 -3.34
N VAL A 173 -7.54 14.21 -3.49
CA VAL A 173 -7.07 15.02 -2.36
C VAL A 173 -8.26 15.47 -1.51
N GLN A 174 -8.19 15.20 -0.21
CA GLN A 174 -9.24 15.47 0.77
C GLN A 174 -8.66 16.15 2.00
N LYS A 175 -9.49 16.91 2.72
CA LYS A 175 -9.09 17.48 4.02
C LYS A 175 -8.95 16.36 5.04
N SER A 176 -7.92 16.39 5.87
CA SER A 176 -7.68 15.36 6.90
C SER A 176 -8.76 15.31 7.99
N ALA A 177 -9.59 16.35 8.08
CA ALA A 177 -10.81 16.32 8.90
C ALA A 177 -11.80 15.22 8.45
N VAL A 178 -11.83 14.85 7.17
CA VAL A 178 -12.67 13.76 6.65
C VAL A 178 -12.17 12.43 7.20
N TRP A 179 -10.88 12.14 7.04
CA TRP A 179 -10.24 10.95 7.64
C TRP A 179 -10.44 10.91 9.16
N SER A 180 -10.23 12.02 9.85
CA SER A 180 -10.36 12.09 11.31
C SER A 180 -11.78 11.77 11.78
N ALA A 181 -12.81 12.17 11.01
CA ALA A 181 -14.19 11.83 11.31
C ALA A 181 -14.47 10.33 11.11
N GLU A 182 -13.97 9.73 10.03
CA GLU A 182 -14.11 8.29 9.75
C GLU A 182 -13.37 7.42 10.77
N ARG A 183 -12.18 7.85 11.20
CA ARG A 183 -11.36 7.14 12.18
C ARG A 183 -12.06 6.96 13.52
N ASN A 184 -12.89 7.94 13.91
CA ASN A 184 -13.56 7.99 15.21
C ASN A 184 -14.99 7.43 15.19
N ALA A 185 -15.47 6.99 14.02
CA ALA A 185 -16.76 6.33 13.85
C ALA A 185 -16.66 4.83 14.18
#